data_AF-A0A662E9G6-F1
#
_entry.id   AF-A0A662E9G6-F1
#
_cell.length_a   1.000
_cell.length_b   1.000
_cell.length_c   1.000
_cell.angle_alpha   90.00
_cell.angle_beta   90.00
_cell.angle_gamma   90.00
#
_symmetry.space_group_name_H-M   'P 1'
#
loop_
_entity.id
_entity.type
_entity.pdbx_description
1 polymer ?
#
loop_
_entity_poly.entity_id
_entity_poly.type
_entity_poly.pdbx_seq_one_letter_code
_entity_poly.pdbx_strand_id
1 'polypeptide(L)'
;MVLVMFTAGAVFAQEGPVVAIEIHSEGLESDRDIEDILGLEINKPLDRRRIRQGIQILMAAGEFSWVRVRTEHAENGVKVRVEIDLHPRLAQLDIDTPSTWWRLRV
;
A
#
# COMPACT_ATOMS: atom_id res chain seq x y z
N MET A 1 -17.78 -13.54 -38.87
CA MET A 1 -16.78 -13.09 -37.88
C MET A 1 -17.30 -11.78 -37.31
N VAL A 2 -17.93 -11.80 -36.14
CA VAL A 2 -18.59 -10.61 -35.55
C VAL A 2 -17.63 -9.97 -34.57
N LEU A 3 -17.21 -8.73 -34.87
CA LEU A 3 -16.35 -7.91 -34.04
C LEU A 3 -17.21 -7.26 -32.95
N VAL A 4 -17.16 -7.79 -31.72
CA VAL A 4 -17.80 -7.15 -30.57
C VAL A 4 -16.86 -6.07 -30.04
N MET A 5 -17.17 -4.83 -30.41
CA MET A 5 -16.49 -3.63 -29.94
C MET A 5 -17.02 -3.31 -28.53
N PHE A 6 -16.26 -3.65 -27.49
CA PHE A 6 -16.58 -3.26 -26.12
C PHE A 6 -16.26 -1.77 -25.95
N THR A 7 -17.30 -0.93 -26.01
CA THR A 7 -17.24 0.45 -25.55
C THR A 7 -17.19 0.45 -24.02
N ALA A 8 -15.99 0.54 -23.46
CA ALA A 8 -15.81 0.84 -22.04
C ALA A 8 -16.22 2.30 -21.80
N GLY A 9 -17.52 2.51 -21.56
CA GLY A 9 -18.04 3.77 -21.07
C GLY A 9 -17.35 4.11 -19.75
N ALA A 10 -16.69 5.27 -19.69
CA ALA A 10 -16.22 5.86 -18.47
C ALA A 10 -17.42 6.28 -17.62
N VAL A 11 -18.00 5.32 -16.91
CA VAL A 11 -18.93 5.60 -15.82
C VAL A 11 -18.06 6.10 -14.68
N PHE A 12 -18.23 7.38 -14.31
CA PHE A 12 -17.72 7.90 -13.05
C PHE A 12 -18.38 7.11 -11.91
N ALA A 13 -17.79 5.96 -11.57
CA ALA A 13 -18.27 5.08 -10.53
C ALA A 13 -18.12 5.81 -9.19
N GLN A 14 -19.23 6.26 -8.63
CA GLN A 14 -19.35 6.26 -7.18
C GLN A 14 -19.12 4.81 -6.77
N GLU A 15 -17.92 4.51 -6.27
CA GLU A 15 -17.60 3.18 -5.79
C GLU A 15 -18.55 2.85 -4.65
N GLY A 16 -19.21 1.69 -4.75
CA GLY A 16 -20.16 1.22 -3.75
C GLY A 16 -19.52 1.10 -2.36
N PRO A 17 -20.33 0.86 -1.31
CA PRO A 17 -19.82 0.78 0.04
C PRO A 17 -18.77 -0.33 0.17
N VAL A 18 -17.77 -0.12 1.02
CA VAL A 18 -16.80 -1.16 1.35
C VAL A 18 -17.50 -2.25 2.14
N VAL A 19 -17.45 -3.49 1.66
CA VAL A 19 -18.09 -4.65 2.31
C VAL A 19 -17.11 -5.59 3.00
N ALA A 20 -15.83 -5.53 2.61
CA ALA A 20 -14.77 -6.28 3.26
C ALA A 20 -13.41 -5.59 3.02
N ILE A 21 -12.52 -5.71 4.00
CA ILE A 21 -11.15 -5.23 3.96
C ILE A 21 -10.26 -6.43 4.29
N GLU A 22 -9.29 -6.72 3.43
CA GLU A 22 -8.27 -7.75 3.64
C GLU A 22 -6.89 -7.09 3.59
N ILE A 23 -6.12 -7.21 4.67
CA ILE A 23 -4.74 -6.72 4.73
C ILE A 23 -3.79 -7.91 4.70
N HIS A 24 -2.86 -7.91 3.75
CA HIS A 24 -1.82 -8.91 3.61
C HIS A 24 -0.45 -8.26 3.75
N SER A 25 0.38 -8.82 4.63
CA SER A 25 1.80 -8.51 4.75
C SER A 25 2.65 -9.76 4.58
N GLU A 26 3.75 -9.64 3.83
CA GLU A 26 4.73 -10.73 3.72
C GLU A 26 5.63 -10.75 4.96
N GLY A 27 5.40 -11.70 5.88
CA GLY A 27 6.35 -12.10 6.92
C GLY A 27 6.48 -11.20 8.17
N LEU A 28 6.06 -9.94 8.12
CA LEU A 28 6.09 -9.00 9.24
C LEU A 28 4.71 -8.38 9.48
N GLU A 29 4.27 -8.33 10.72
CA GLU A 29 3.07 -7.56 11.11
C GLU A 29 3.44 -6.09 11.31
N SER A 30 2.56 -5.18 10.87
CA SER A 30 2.66 -3.75 11.17
C SER A 30 1.80 -3.43 12.38
N ASP A 31 2.33 -2.70 13.35
CA ASP A 31 1.57 -2.21 14.52
C ASP A 31 0.68 -0.99 14.17
N ARG A 32 0.72 -0.50 12.92
CA ARG A 32 -0.06 0.66 12.49
C ARG A 32 -1.48 0.25 12.12
N ASP A 33 -2.43 1.12 12.43
CA ASP A 33 -3.80 1.02 11.95
C ASP A 33 -3.88 1.43 10.47
N ILE A 34 -3.60 0.48 9.59
CA ILE A 34 -3.56 0.69 8.14
C ILE A 34 -4.94 1.08 7.61
N GLU A 35 -6.02 0.54 8.18
CA GLU A 35 -7.39 0.83 7.75
C GLU A 35 -7.73 2.30 7.97
N ASP A 36 -7.47 2.82 9.18
CA ASP A 36 -7.72 4.23 9.53
C ASP A 36 -6.86 5.20 8.70
N ILE A 37 -5.57 4.87 8.53
CA ILE A 37 -4.66 5.71 7.73
C ILE A 37 -5.14 5.80 6.27
N LEU A 38 -5.59 4.68 5.69
CA LEU A 38 -6.15 4.64 4.35
C LEU A 38 -7.59 5.19 4.26
N GLY A 39 -8.24 5.42 5.39
CA GLY A 39 -9.65 5.83 5.48
C GLY A 39 -10.60 4.77 4.94
N LEU A 40 -10.29 3.50 5.20
CA LEU A 40 -11.12 2.36 4.83
C LEU A 40 -12.06 2.05 5.99
N GLU A 41 -13.37 2.10 5.72
CA GLU A 41 -14.39 1.80 6.72
C GLU A 41 -15.50 0.95 6.09
N ILE A 42 -15.90 -0.13 6.78
CA ILE A 42 -17.00 -0.98 6.33
C ILE A 42 -18.30 -0.16 6.29
N ASN A 43 -19.10 -0.36 5.24
CA ASN A 43 -20.34 0.35 4.91
C ASN A 43 -20.15 1.84 4.54
N LYS A 44 -18.92 2.32 4.35
CA LYS A 44 -18.66 3.65 3.82
C LYS A 44 -18.27 3.60 2.34
N PRO A 45 -18.58 4.65 1.55
CA PRO A 45 -18.09 4.74 0.18
C PRO A 45 -16.57 4.83 0.16
N LEU A 46 -15.97 4.26 -0.88
CA LEU A 46 -14.52 4.31 -1.06
C LEU A 46 -14.08 5.72 -1.49
N ASP A 47 -13.17 6.34 -0.74
CA ASP A 47 -12.55 7.61 -1.13
C ASP A 47 -11.13 7.38 -1.66
N ARG A 48 -11.01 7.34 -2.99
CA ARG A 48 -9.72 7.19 -3.69
C ARG A 48 -8.71 8.28 -3.36
N ARG A 49 -9.17 9.51 -3.06
CA ARG A 49 -8.28 10.62 -2.70
C ARG A 49 -7.71 10.38 -1.31
N ARG A 50 -8.56 9.97 -0.37
CA ARG A 50 -8.14 9.61 0.99
C ARG A 50 -7.17 8.43 0.97
N ILE A 51 -7.45 7.38 0.20
CA ILE A 51 -6.54 6.22 0.04
C ILE A 51 -5.18 6.66 -0.51
N ARG A 52 -5.17 7.49 -1.57
CA ARG A 52 -3.91 8.00 -2.13
C ARG A 52 -3.10 8.78 -1.09
N GLN A 53 -3.77 9.62 -0.30
CA GLN A 53 -3.12 10.36 0.77
C GLN A 53 -2.61 9.42 1.88
N GLY A 54 -3.39 8.41 2.26
CA GLY A 54 -2.99 7.39 3.22
C GLY A 54 -1.76 6.62 2.77
N ILE A 55 -1.69 6.21 1.50
CA ILE A 55 -0.50 5.57 0.91
C ILE A 55 0.72 6.49 1.02
N GLN A 56 0.58 7.78 0.72
CA GLN A 56 1.68 8.73 0.89
C GLN A 56 2.14 8.85 2.34
N ILE A 57 1.21 8.85 3.30
CA ILE A 57 1.52 8.87 4.74
C ILE A 57 2.28 7.61 5.15
N LEU A 58 1.82 6.43 4.72
CA LEU A 58 2.48 5.15 4.99
C LEU A 58 3.89 5.14 4.40
N MET A 59 4.06 5.51 3.13
CA MET A 59 5.38 5.56 2.49
C MET A 59 6.30 6.60 3.16
N ALA A 60 5.77 7.74 3.59
CA ALA A 60 6.54 8.77 4.28
C ALA A 60 7.01 8.35 5.68
N ALA A 61 6.37 7.36 6.30
CA ALA A 61 6.85 6.79 7.57
C ALA A 61 8.17 6.02 7.42
N GLY A 62 8.54 5.61 6.20
CA GLY A 62 9.78 4.89 5.91
C GLY A 62 9.76 3.41 6.34
N GLU A 63 8.71 2.94 7.00
CA GLU A 63 8.55 1.54 7.43
C GLU A 63 8.18 0.61 6.26
N PHE A 64 7.53 1.14 5.22
CA PHE A 64 7.00 0.36 4.11
C PHE A 64 7.86 0.52 2.85
N SER A 65 8.22 -0.59 2.22
CA SER A 65 8.94 -0.65 0.94
C SER A 65 7.98 -0.44 -0.22
N TRP A 66 6.76 -1.00 -0.13
CA TRP A 66 5.66 -0.69 -1.04
C TRP A 66 4.29 -0.93 -0.39
N VAL A 67 3.29 -0.23 -0.91
CA VAL A 67 1.87 -0.39 -0.55
C VAL A 67 1.05 -0.47 -1.83
N ARG A 68 0.20 -1.49 -1.94
CA ARG A 68 -0.71 -1.67 -3.08
C ARG A 68 -2.13 -1.90 -2.59
N VAL A 69 -3.06 -1.11 -3.11
CA VAL A 69 -4.50 -1.25 -2.84
C VAL A 69 -5.19 -1.71 -4.12
N ARG A 70 -5.96 -2.79 -4.01
CA ARG A 70 -6.79 -3.37 -5.09
C ARG A 70 -8.24 -3.38 -4.65
N THR A 71 -9.13 -3.17 -5.61
CA THR A 71 -10.58 -3.22 -5.40
C THR A 71 -11.19 -4.28 -6.29
N GLU A 72 -12.10 -5.07 -5.73
CA GLU A 72 -12.88 -6.07 -6.44
C GLU A 72 -14.36 -5.81 -6.22
N HIS A 73 -15.16 -5.89 -7.29
CA HIS A 73 -16.61 -5.78 -7.17
C HIS A 73 -17.19 -6.99 -6.43
N ALA A 74 -18.11 -6.73 -5.51
CA ALA A 74 -18.88 -7.74 -4.80
C ALA A 74 -20.37 -7.44 -4.92
N GLU A 75 -21.19 -8.43 -4.56
CA GLU A 75 -22.65 -8.41 -4.73
C GLU A 75 -23.31 -7.15 -4.16
N ASN A 76 -22.78 -6.60 -3.07
CA ASN A 76 -23.33 -5.44 -2.35
C ASN A 76 -22.36 -4.25 -2.23
N GLY A 77 -21.27 -4.20 -3.00
CA GLY A 77 -20.30 -3.12 -2.88
C GLY A 77 -18.91 -3.48 -3.38
N VAL A 78 -17.89 -3.04 -2.64
CA VAL A 78 -16.49 -3.22 -3.02
C VAL A 78 -15.73 -3.96 -1.92
N LYS A 79 -14.98 -4.99 -2.30
CA LYS A 79 -13.96 -5.60 -1.45
C LYS A 79 -12.64 -4.90 -1.71
N VAL A 80 -11.94 -4.55 -0.63
CA VAL A 80 -10.65 -3.87 -0.69
C VAL A 80 -9.59 -4.83 -0.20
N ARG A 81 -8.59 -5.10 -1.05
CA ARG A 81 -7.38 -5.84 -0.67
C ARG A 81 -6.21 -4.88 -0.59
N VAL A 82 -5.56 -4.83 0.56
CA VAL A 82 -4.35 -4.04 0.81
C VAL A 82 -3.19 -5.02 0.94
N GLU A 83 -2.23 -4.91 0.03
CA GLU A 83 -0.98 -5.65 0.06
C GLU A 83 0.12 -4.68 0.50
N ILE A 84 0.88 -5.05 1.53
CA ILE A 84 2.00 -4.26 2.06
C ILE A 84 3.26 -5.09 2.18
N ASP A 85 4.39 -4.41 2.03
CA ASP A 85 5.70 -4.95 2.35
C ASP A 85 6.42 -3.97 3.27
N LEU A 86 7.11 -4.54 4.26
CA LEU A 86 7.79 -3.81 5.32
C LEU A 86 9.29 -3.88 5.07
N HIS A 87 9.99 -2.77 5.29
CA HIS A 87 11.44 -2.79 5.28
C HIS A 87 11.95 -3.75 6.36
N PRO A 88 12.96 -4.58 6.05
CA PRO A 88 13.59 -5.41 7.06
C PRO A 88 14.17 -4.51 8.15
N ARG A 89 13.92 -4.85 9.42
CA ARG A 89 14.50 -4.12 10.55
C ARG A 89 16.02 -4.27 10.49
N LEU A 90 16.72 -3.14 10.63
CA LEU A 90 18.18 -3.12 10.57
C LEU A 90 18.75 -3.87 11.78
N ALA A 91 19.30 -5.05 11.55
CA ALA A 91 19.81 -5.93 12.61
C ALA A 91 21.22 -5.54 13.07
N GLN A 92 22.06 -5.03 12.17
CA GLN A 92 23.45 -4.67 12.44
C GLN A 92 23.89 -3.52 11.53
N LEU A 93 24.66 -2.57 12.08
CA LEU A 93 25.31 -1.49 11.35
C LEU A 93 26.82 -1.56 11.61
N ASP A 94 27.58 -2.03 10.64
CA ASP A 94 29.05 -2.00 10.69
C ASP A 94 29.55 -0.73 9.97
N ILE A 95 30.35 0.07 10.67
CA ILE A 95 30.95 1.30 10.13
C ILE A 95 32.45 1.11 9.98
N ASP A 96 32.90 0.92 8.75
CA ASP A 96 34.32 0.87 8.43
C ASP A 96 34.90 2.29 8.38
N THR A 97 35.60 2.70 9.43
CA THR A 97 36.40 3.93 9.41
C THR A 97 37.84 3.64 8.95
N PRO A 98 38.43 4.47 8.07
CA PRO A 98 39.82 4.30 7.68
C PRO A 98 40.72 4.44 8.91
N SER A 99 41.43 3.36 9.25
CA SER A 99 42.46 3.39 10.29
C SER A 99 43.66 4.22 9.83
N THR A 100 44.47 4.68 10.77
CA THR A 100 45.66 5.53 10.55
C THR A 100 46.60 5.02 9.45
N TRP A 101 46.58 3.70 9.19
CA TRP A 101 47.36 3.03 8.15
C TRP A 101 46.92 3.36 6.72
N TRP A 102 45.68 3.80 6.50
CA TRP A 102 45.19 4.22 5.18
C TRP A 102 45.74 5.60 4.75
N ARG A 103 46.12 6.47 5.70
CA ARG A 103 46.73 7.78 5.38
C ARG A 103 48.19 7.72 4.97
N LEU A 104 48.89 6.63 5.29
CA LEU A 104 50.33 6.45 5.01
C LEU A 104 50.61 5.97 3.57
N ARG A 105 49.57 5.79 2.75
CA ARG A 105 49.66 5.25 1.38
C ARG A 105 49.40 6.29 0.27
N VAL A 106 49.22 7.57 0.62
CA VAL A 106 49.08 8.70 -0.31
C VAL A 106 50.36 9.53 -0.32
#